data_AF-A0A6P7FY87-F1
#
_entry.id   AF-A0A6P7FY87-F1
#
_cell.length_a   1.000
_cell.length_b   1.000
_cell.length_c   1.000
_cell.angle_alpha   90.00
_cell.angle_beta   90.00
_cell.angle_gamma   90.00
#
_symmetry.space_group_name_H-M   'P 1'
#
loop_
_entity.id
_entity.type
_entity.pdbx_description
1 polymer ?
#
loop_
_entity_poly.entity_id
_entity_poly.type
_entity_poly.pdbx_seq_one_letter_code
_entity_poly.pdbx_strand_id
1 'polypeptide(L)'
;MEKQMEALLEMLQAVHQEIKDIKEVNKQYFNEIKEIVKDNELIREENKVLKNHINMINNRLEKLENKERRNNMVIQGLNIKTDEHSILKEEMKTFLDNELGVQVTVAYAKRLGSKTCWIKLSNESEK
;
A
#
# COMPACT_ATOMS: atom_id res chain seq x y z
N MET A 1 74.17 3.82 22.76
CA MET A 1 73.27 4.84 23.34
C MET A 1 72.75 5.77 22.25
N GLU A 2 73.61 6.43 21.46
CA GLU A 2 73.16 7.29 20.34
C GLU A 2 72.29 6.57 19.29
N LYS A 3 72.72 5.41 18.78
CA LYS A 3 71.91 4.63 17.80
C LYS A 3 70.51 4.23 18.29
N GLN A 4 70.36 3.99 19.60
CA GLN A 4 69.05 3.68 20.19
C GLN A 4 68.18 4.93 20.31
N MET A 5 68.80 6.08 20.57
CA MET A 5 68.12 7.37 20.66
C MET A 5 67.65 7.85 19.29
N GLU A 6 68.44 7.63 18.24
CA GLU A 6 68.09 7.92 16.85
C GLU A 6 66.93 7.05 16.36
N ALA A 7 66.98 5.73 16.60
CA ALA A 7 65.86 4.84 16.29
C ALA A 7 64.56 5.22 17.04
N LEU A 8 64.67 5.66 18.30
CA LEU A 8 63.51 6.10 19.07
C LEU A 8 62.90 7.39 18.51
N LEU A 9 63.74 8.32 18.01
CA LEU A 9 63.30 9.55 17.34
C LEU A 9 62.57 9.26 16.03
N GLU A 10 63.08 8.35 15.21
CA GLU A 10 62.43 7.93 13.96
C GLU A 10 61.06 7.30 14.24
N MET A 11 60.97 6.40 15.23
CA MET A 11 59.70 5.81 15.64
C MET A 11 58.71 6.88 16.14
N LEU A 12 59.19 7.88 16.88
CA LEU A 12 58.34 8.94 17.42
C LEU A 12 57.81 9.87 16.32
N GLN A 13 58.61 10.12 15.28
CA GLN A 13 58.18 10.85 14.09
C GLN A 13 57.16 10.06 13.27
N ALA A 14 57.38 8.76 13.08
CA ALA A 14 56.43 7.88 12.40
C ALA A 14 55.07 7.85 13.11
N VAL A 15 55.07 7.64 14.44
CA VAL A 15 53.85 7.66 15.26
C VAL A 15 53.17 9.04 15.21
N HIS A 16 53.95 10.13 15.23
CA HIS A 16 53.37 11.48 15.11
C HIS A 16 52.64 11.68 13.77
N GLN A 17 53.23 11.19 12.68
CA GLN A 17 52.62 11.26 11.36
C GLN A 17 51.34 10.42 11.28
N GLU A 18 51.37 9.18 11.78
CA GLU A 18 50.18 8.33 11.84
C GLU A 18 49.04 8.96 12.65
N ILE A 19 49.35 9.58 13.80
CA ILE A 19 48.34 10.29 14.61
C ILE A 19 47.72 11.46 13.83
N LYS A 20 48.53 12.17 13.02
CA LYS A 20 48.04 13.28 12.20
C LYS A 20 47.10 12.78 11.11
N ASP A 21 47.48 11.70 10.43
CA ASP A 21 46.68 11.10 9.36
C ASP A 21 45.36 10.55 9.91
N ILE A 22 45.39 9.85 11.05
CA ILE A 22 44.20 9.36 11.75
C ILE A 22 43.26 10.51 12.12
N LYS A 23 43.78 11.66 12.58
CA LYS A 23 42.95 12.82 12.91
C LYS A 23 42.27 13.40 11.68
N GLU A 24 42.95 13.42 10.54
CA GLU A 24 42.39 13.91 9.29
C GLU A 24 41.27 12.99 8.79
N VAL A 25 41.51 11.68 8.78
CA VAL A 25 40.52 10.66 8.41
C VAL A 25 39.30 10.71 9.36
N ASN A 26 39.52 10.82 10.68
CA ASN A 26 38.43 10.95 11.64
C ASN A 26 37.58 12.21 11.41
N LYS A 27 38.19 13.31 10.98
CA LYS A 27 37.46 14.53 10.63
C LYS A 27 36.59 14.32 9.39
N GLN A 28 37.08 13.57 8.40
CA GLN A 28 36.30 13.21 7.21
C GLN A 28 35.11 12.33 7.59
N TYR A 29 35.32 11.26 8.36
CA TYR A 29 34.24 10.40 8.84
C TYR A 29 33.21 11.16 9.67
N PHE A 30 33.63 12.09 10.53
CA PHE A 30 32.69 12.92 11.29
C PHE A 30 31.76 13.73 10.37
N ASN A 31 32.30 14.30 9.30
CA ASN A 31 31.50 15.05 8.33
C ASN A 31 30.55 14.15 7.56
N GLU A 32 31.01 12.98 7.10
CA GLU A 32 30.18 12.00 6.40
C GLU A 32 29.02 11.51 7.27
N ILE A 33 29.30 11.15 8.53
CA ILE A 33 28.28 10.73 9.49
C ILE A 33 27.26 11.85 9.69
N LYS A 34 27.71 13.10 9.78
CA LYS A 34 26.81 14.25 9.95
C LYS A 34 25.86 14.43 8.76
N GLU A 35 26.34 14.26 7.54
CA GLU A 35 25.49 14.34 6.35
C GLU A 35 24.54 13.14 6.26
N ILE A 36 25.02 11.93 6.53
CA ILE A 36 24.19 10.71 6.56
C ILE A 36 23.05 10.83 7.60
N VAL A 37 23.31 11.43 8.76
CA VAL A 37 22.28 11.66 9.78
C VAL A 37 21.19 12.60 9.27
N LYS A 38 21.57 13.72 8.62
CA LYS A 38 20.61 14.66 8.03
C LYS A 38 19.77 14.01 6.92
N ASP A 39 20.42 13.27 6.02
CA ASP A 39 19.72 12.59 4.92
C ASP A 39 18.72 11.56 5.46
N ASN A 40 19.10 10.82 6.50
CA ASN A 40 18.19 9.88 7.17
C ASN A 40 17.00 10.58 7.83
N GLU A 41 17.18 11.78 8.41
CA GLU A 41 16.08 12.56 8.97
C GLU A 41 15.08 12.98 7.89
N LEU A 42 15.57 13.46 6.75
CA LEU A 42 14.75 13.83 5.59
C LEU A 42 13.97 12.62 5.05
N ILE A 43 14.65 11.49 4.86
CA ILE A 43 14.03 10.25 4.39
C ILE A 43 12.94 9.76 5.37
N ARG A 44 13.14 9.95 6.69
CA ARG A 44 12.13 9.57 7.70
C ARG A 44 10.89 10.46 7.63
N GLU A 45 11.07 11.77 7.45
CA GLU A 45 9.97 12.72 7.23
C GLU A 45 9.17 12.37 5.97
N GLU A 46 9.84 12.17 4.84
CA GLU A 46 9.20 11.77 3.58
C GLU A 46 8.42 10.46 3.72
N ASN A 47 9.01 9.46 4.36
CA ASN A 47 8.34 8.18 4.62
C ASN A 47 7.08 8.34 5.47
N LYS A 48 7.08 9.24 6.46
CA LYS A 48 5.91 9.52 7.28
C LYS A 48 4.79 10.15 6.45
N VAL A 49 5.13 11.11 5.59
CA VAL A 49 4.18 11.75 4.67
C VAL A 49 3.58 10.72 3.71
N LEU A 50 4.42 9.88 3.09
CA LEU A 50 3.97 8.83 2.17
C LEU A 50 3.04 7.82 2.85
N LYS A 51 3.38 7.36 4.06
CA LYS A 51 2.50 6.46 4.84
C LYS A 51 1.12 7.09 5.11
N ASN A 52 1.08 8.38 5.43
CA ASN A 52 -0.18 9.09 5.64
C ASN A 52 -1.00 9.19 4.35
N HIS A 53 -0.36 9.48 3.21
CA HIS A 53 -1.05 9.50 1.91
C HIS A 53 -1.60 8.12 1.54
N ILE A 54 -0.83 7.05 1.73
CA ILE A 54 -1.28 5.68 1.49
C ILE A 54 -2.51 5.36 2.35
N ASN A 55 -2.47 5.68 3.64
CA ASN A 55 -3.62 5.47 4.54
C ASN A 55 -4.85 6.27 4.09
N MET A 56 -4.67 7.52 3.66
CA MET A 56 -5.78 8.33 3.13
C MET A 56 -6.37 7.72 1.85
N ILE A 57 -5.53 7.25 0.93
CA ILE A 57 -5.97 6.60 -0.31
C ILE A 57 -6.72 5.32 0.01
N ASN A 58 -6.19 4.46 0.88
CA ASN A 58 -6.84 3.22 1.29
C ASN A 58 -8.22 3.48 1.92
N ASN A 59 -8.32 4.46 2.81
CA ASN A 59 -9.60 4.84 3.42
C ASN A 59 -10.61 5.37 2.39
N ARG A 60 -10.15 6.11 1.37
CA ARG A 60 -11.00 6.57 0.27
C ARG A 60 -11.45 5.41 -0.60
N LEU A 61 -10.55 4.49 -0.91
CA LEU A 61 -10.83 3.30 -1.72
C LEU A 61 -11.82 2.38 -1.01
N GLU A 62 -11.65 2.13 0.28
CA GLU A 62 -12.59 1.36 1.09
C GLU A 62 -13.98 2.01 1.10
N LYS A 63 -14.05 3.34 1.24
CA LYS A 63 -15.33 4.06 1.15
C LYS A 63 -15.97 3.89 -0.22
N LEU A 64 -15.21 3.96 -1.31
CA LEU A 64 -15.72 3.76 -2.67
C LEU A 64 -16.18 2.32 -2.90
N GLU A 65 -15.40 1.33 -2.47
CA GLU A 65 -15.79 -0.08 -2.54
C GLU A 65 -17.05 -0.37 -1.73
N ASN A 66 -17.15 0.17 -0.51
CA ASN A 66 -18.35 0.02 0.30
C ASN A 66 -19.55 0.70 -0.36
N LYS A 67 -19.37 1.88 -0.97
CA LYS A 67 -20.43 2.55 -1.74
C LYS A 67 -20.91 1.68 -2.90
N GLU A 68 -19.99 1.10 -3.68
CA GLU A 68 -20.32 0.20 -4.78
C GLU A 68 -20.99 -1.09 -4.30
N ARG A 69 -20.51 -1.68 -3.20
CA ARG A 69 -21.03 -2.94 -2.65
C ARG A 69 -22.43 -2.82 -2.06
N ARG A 70 -22.85 -1.64 -1.58
CA ARG A 70 -24.15 -1.46 -0.90
C ARG A 70 -25.36 -1.91 -1.73
N ASN A 71 -25.29 -1.76 -3.05
CA ASN A 71 -26.37 -2.15 -3.94
C ASN A 71 -26.08 -3.45 -4.69
N ASN A 72 -24.96 -4.09 -4.37
CA ASN A 72 -24.55 -5.34 -4.99
C ASN A 72 -25.00 -6.51 -4.11
N MET A 73 -25.66 -7.48 -4.71
CA MET A 73 -26.03 -8.73 -4.07
C MET A 73 -25.40 -9.91 -4.82
N VAL A 74 -24.95 -10.91 -4.08
CA VAL A 74 -24.53 -12.19 -4.64
C VAL A 74 -25.58 -13.22 -4.25
N ILE A 75 -26.22 -13.82 -5.24
CA ILE A 75 -27.19 -14.88 -5.04
C ILE A 75 -26.53 -16.21 -5.37
N GLN A 76 -26.57 -17.14 -4.42
CA GLN A 76 -26.03 -18.48 -4.54
C GLN A 76 -27.16 -19.52 -4.50
N GLY A 77 -26.96 -20.65 -5.17
CA GLY A 77 -27.90 -21.78 -5.16
C GLY A 77 -28.90 -21.78 -6.33
N LEU A 78 -28.96 -20.71 -7.13
CA LEU A 78 -29.81 -20.65 -8.32
C LEU A 78 -29.09 -21.28 -9.52
N ASN A 79 -29.74 -22.23 -10.19
CA ASN A 79 -29.16 -22.87 -11.38
C ASN A 79 -29.27 -21.93 -12.58
N ILE A 80 -28.19 -21.22 -12.90
CA ILE A 80 -28.18 -20.19 -13.95
C ILE A 80 -27.84 -20.86 -15.28
N LYS A 81 -28.78 -20.82 -16.21
CA LYS A 81 -28.64 -21.46 -17.53
C LYS A 81 -28.18 -20.51 -18.63
N THR A 82 -28.32 -19.20 -18.42
CA THR A 82 -27.98 -18.17 -19.41
C THR A 82 -26.87 -17.24 -18.90
N ASP A 83 -25.98 -16.87 -19.80
CA ASP A 83 -24.97 -15.83 -19.58
C ASP A 83 -25.45 -14.46 -20.09
N GLU A 84 -26.61 -14.42 -20.75
CA GLU A 84 -27.15 -13.21 -21.35
C GLU A 84 -27.71 -12.26 -20.30
N HIS A 85 -27.14 -11.06 -20.29
CA HIS A 85 -27.39 -10.04 -19.27
C HIS A 85 -28.86 -9.66 -19.12
N SER A 86 -29.56 -9.43 -20.24
CA SER A 86 -30.95 -8.96 -20.26
C SER A 86 -31.90 -10.01 -19.69
N ILE A 87 -31.71 -11.27 -20.09
CA ILE A 87 -32.53 -12.40 -19.60
C ILE A 87 -32.28 -12.61 -18.11
N LEU A 88 -31.01 -12.63 -17.69
CA LEU A 88 -30.65 -12.83 -16.30
C LEU A 88 -31.19 -11.71 -15.40
N LYS A 89 -31.23 -10.47 -15.90
CA LYS A 89 -31.81 -9.33 -15.19
C LYS A 89 -33.30 -9.49 -14.94
N GLU A 90 -34.06 -9.93 -15.94
CA GLU A 90 -35.50 -10.19 -15.78
C GLU A 90 -35.77 -11.40 -14.88
N GLU A 91 -35.04 -12.51 -15.08
CA GLU A 91 -35.15 -13.70 -14.23
C GLU A 91 -34.89 -13.39 -12.75
N MET A 92 -33.85 -12.61 -12.44
CA MET A 92 -33.54 -12.22 -11.07
C MET A 92 -34.59 -11.26 -10.50
N LYS A 93 -35.16 -10.36 -11.31
CA LYS A 93 -36.27 -9.50 -10.88
C LYS A 93 -37.49 -10.32 -10.51
N THR A 94 -37.90 -11.25 -11.38
CA THR A 94 -39.04 -12.14 -11.15
C THR A 94 -38.81 -13.07 -9.97
N PHE A 95 -37.59 -13.59 -9.81
CA PHE A 95 -37.23 -14.41 -8.66
C PHE A 95 -37.38 -13.66 -7.33
N LEU A 96 -36.87 -12.43 -7.25
CA LEU A 96 -36.94 -11.62 -6.03
C LEU A 96 -38.38 -11.19 -5.70
N ASP A 97 -39.20 -10.91 -6.72
CA ASP A 97 -40.62 -10.55 -6.55
C ASP A 97 -41.45 -11.76 -6.09
N ASN A 98 -41.26 -12.93 -6.72
CA ASN A 98 -42.07 -14.12 -6.44
C ASN A 98 -41.65 -14.87 -5.16
N GLU A 99 -40.34 -15.05 -4.94
CA GLU A 99 -39.85 -15.89 -3.84
C GLU A 99 -39.67 -15.10 -2.54
N LEU A 100 -39.29 -13.82 -2.63
CA LEU A 100 -39.09 -12.97 -1.46
C LEU A 100 -40.22 -11.96 -1.25
N GLY A 101 -41.12 -11.79 -2.22
CA GLY A 101 -42.20 -10.79 -2.13
C GLY A 101 -41.69 -9.35 -2.19
N VAL A 102 -40.49 -9.12 -2.74
CA VAL A 102 -39.85 -7.79 -2.76
C VAL A 102 -39.78 -7.28 -4.19
N GLN A 103 -40.50 -6.20 -4.47
CA GLN A 103 -40.36 -5.47 -5.72
C GLN A 103 -39.02 -4.73 -5.74
N VAL A 104 -38.11 -5.19 -6.59
CA VAL A 104 -36.80 -4.57 -6.78
C VAL A 104 -36.57 -4.21 -8.24
N THR A 105 -35.80 -3.14 -8.46
CA THR A 105 -35.28 -2.81 -9.78
C THR A 105 -33.85 -3.31 -9.88
N VAL A 106 -33.61 -4.34 -10.70
CA VAL A 106 -32.26 -4.83 -10.98
C VAL A 106 -31.63 -3.94 -12.04
N ALA A 107 -30.58 -3.20 -11.71
CA ALA A 107 -29.83 -2.40 -12.67
C ALA A 107 -29.04 -3.31 -13.61
N TYR A 108 -28.33 -4.28 -13.05
CA TYR A 108 -27.42 -5.17 -13.77
C TYR A 108 -27.37 -6.57 -13.13
N ALA A 109 -27.27 -7.65 -13.93
CA ALA A 109 -27.02 -9.01 -13.47
C ALA A 109 -25.89 -9.69 -14.27
N LYS A 110 -25.02 -10.45 -13.62
CA LYS A 110 -23.98 -11.25 -14.27
C LYS A 110 -23.76 -12.56 -13.56
N ARG A 111 -23.66 -13.62 -14.35
CA ARG A 111 -23.28 -14.94 -13.83
C ARG A 111 -21.82 -14.93 -13.39
N LEU A 112 -21.57 -15.41 -12.17
CA LEU A 112 -20.23 -15.67 -11.64
C LEU A 112 -19.86 -17.15 -11.67
N GLY A 113 -20.85 -18.05 -11.67
CA GLY A 113 -20.65 -19.50 -11.75
C GLY A 113 -21.95 -20.24 -12.07
N SER A 114 -21.88 -21.58 -12.14
CA SER A 114 -23.06 -22.41 -12.47
C SER A 114 -24.24 -22.21 -11.50
N LYS A 115 -23.95 -21.89 -10.24
CA LYS A 115 -24.94 -21.64 -9.19
C LYS A 115 -24.83 -20.26 -8.52
N THR A 116 -24.10 -19.33 -9.11
CA THR A 116 -23.79 -18.04 -8.48
C THR A 116 -24.03 -16.89 -9.44
N CYS A 117 -24.88 -15.95 -9.04
CA CYS A 117 -25.19 -14.71 -9.74
C CYS A 117 -24.73 -13.51 -8.93
N TRP A 118 -24.19 -12.49 -9.59
CA TRP A 118 -24.02 -11.16 -9.03
C TRP A 118 -25.05 -10.23 -9.65
N ILE A 119 -25.77 -9.49 -8.81
CA ILE A 119 -26.72 -8.47 -9.26
C ILE A 119 -26.40 -7.14 -8.61
N LYS A 120 -26.61 -6.06 -9.35
CA LYS A 120 -26.60 -4.68 -8.87
C LYS A 120 -28.03 -4.18 -8.91
N LEU A 121 -28.56 -3.80 -7.75
CA LEU A 121 -29.86 -3.16 -7.62
C LEU A 121 -29.75 -1.67 -7.96
N SER A 122 -30.81 -1.10 -8.51
CA SER A 122 -30.95 0.35 -8.67
C SER A 122 -31.27 0.95 -7.30
N ASN A 123 -30.53 1.97 -6.90
CA ASN A 123 -30.82 2.69 -5.67
C ASN A 123 -31.97 3.67 -5.92
N GLU A 124 -33.09 3.56 -5.21
CA GLU A 124 -34.20 4.53 -5.33
C GLU A 124 -33.85 5.90 -4.73
N SER A 125 -32.74 5.99 -3.99
CA SER A 125 -32.25 7.21 -3.32
C SER A 125 -31.27 8.06 -4.16
N GLU A 126 -31.11 7.76 -5.45
CA GLU A 126 -30.27 8.54 -6.40
C GLU A 126 -31.08 9.40 -7.40
N LYS A 127 -32.32 9.76 -7.07
CA LYS A 127 -33.10 10.77 -7.81
C LYS A 127 -33.08 12.13 -7.15
#